data_AF-A0A9D1KT60-F1
#
_entry.id   AF-A0A9D1KT60-F1
#
_cell.length_a   1.000
_cell.length_b   1.000
_cell.length_c   1.000
_cell.angle_alpha   90.00
_cell.angle_beta   90.00
_cell.angle_gamma   90.00
#
_symmetry.space_group_name_H-M   'P 1'
#
loop_
_entity.id
_entity.type
_entity.pdbx_description
1 polymer ?
#
loop_
_entity_poly.entity_id
_entity_poly.type
_entity_poly.pdbx_seq_one_letter_code
_entity_poly.pdbx_strand_id
1 'polypeptide(L)'
;MTAAPGRTLRDSAAMRWTALAVVAFTMMAAYYVNDVMAPLQEMLEEQLGWSGSEFGFFTGAYSFLNVFLLMLIWGGFLIDRFGVRFTGKLAVLLMAGGTLVQYYGITALAGNEELIFGYKTGVFVAAAGYSVFGVGAEVAGITVTKIIARWFK
;
A
#
# COMPACT_ATOMS: atom_id res chain seq x y z
N MET A 1 -11.09 31.78 37.55
CA MET A 1 -11.76 30.59 37.01
C MET A 1 -10.85 29.99 35.96
N THR A 2 -10.01 29.04 36.36
CA THR A 2 -9.03 28.38 35.49
C THR A 2 -9.73 27.29 34.68
N ALA A 3 -9.65 27.36 33.35
CA ALA A 3 -10.19 26.33 32.47
C ALA A 3 -9.52 24.98 32.78
N ALA A 4 -10.33 23.92 32.98
CA ALA A 4 -9.82 22.57 33.17
C ALA A 4 -9.02 22.14 31.92
N PRO A 5 -7.82 21.54 32.06
CA PRO A 5 -7.05 21.09 30.92
C PRO A 5 -7.86 20.04 30.14
N GLY A 6 -8.10 20.30 28.85
CA GLY A 6 -9.03 19.54 28.03
C GLY A 6 -8.70 18.05 27.95
N ARG A 7 -9.66 17.21 28.32
CA ARG A 7 -9.65 15.77 28.07
C ARG A 7 -9.41 15.52 26.58
N THR A 8 -8.36 14.77 26.27
CA THR A 8 -8.05 14.37 24.90
C THR A 8 -8.85 13.12 24.53
N LEU A 9 -9.17 12.91 23.24
CA LEU A 9 -9.87 11.70 22.79
C LEU A 9 -9.11 10.40 23.15
N ARG A 10 -7.80 10.51 23.36
CA ARG A 10 -6.95 9.42 23.80
C ARG A 10 -7.20 9.04 25.26
N ASP A 11 -7.83 9.86 26.09
CA ASP A 11 -8.07 9.51 27.50
C ASP A 11 -9.21 8.49 27.65
N SER A 12 -10.02 8.30 26.60
CA SER A 12 -11.03 7.26 26.54
C SER A 12 -10.44 5.93 26.08
N ALA A 13 -10.61 4.89 26.90
CA ALA A 13 -10.21 3.52 26.54
C ALA A 13 -10.90 3.06 25.25
N ALA A 14 -12.20 3.33 25.11
CA ALA A 14 -12.96 2.95 23.91
C ALA A 14 -12.35 3.54 22.63
N MET A 15 -11.98 4.84 22.65
CA MET A 15 -11.38 5.51 21.49
C MET A 15 -9.99 4.97 21.13
N ARG A 16 -9.19 4.53 22.11
CA ARG A 16 -7.89 3.87 21.85
C ARG A 16 -8.08 2.56 21.09
N TRP A 17 -9.03 1.73 21.53
CA TRP A 17 -9.34 0.45 20.89
C TRP A 17 -9.95 0.64 19.50
N THR A 18 -10.84 1.62 19.33
CA THR A 18 -11.36 1.95 17.99
C THR A 18 -10.25 2.42 17.05
N ALA A 19 -9.35 3.29 17.51
CA ALA A 19 -8.21 3.72 16.71
C ALA A 19 -7.30 2.54 16.33
N LEU A 20 -7.04 1.62 17.27
CA LEU A 20 -6.27 0.40 17.01
C LEU A 20 -6.95 -0.49 15.98
N ALA A 21 -8.27 -0.70 16.10
CA ALA A 21 -9.04 -1.52 15.15
C ALA A 21 -8.98 -0.96 13.72
N VAL A 22 -9.14 0.36 13.57
CA VAL A 22 -9.05 1.03 12.25
C VAL A 22 -7.66 0.83 11.63
N VAL A 23 -6.61 1.01 12.43
CA VAL A 23 -5.23 0.91 11.96
C VAL A 23 -4.86 -0.55 11.63
N ALA A 24 -5.30 -1.51 12.45
CA ALA A 24 -5.11 -2.93 12.20
C ALA A 24 -5.84 -3.40 10.93
N PHE A 25 -7.07 -2.93 10.71
CA PHE A 25 -7.81 -3.24 9.49
C PHE A 25 -7.10 -2.72 8.24
N THR A 26 -6.56 -1.50 8.26
CA THR A 26 -5.79 -0.94 7.15
C THR A 26 -4.55 -1.80 6.83
N MET A 27 -3.81 -2.26 7.86
CA MET A 27 -2.66 -3.13 7.65
C MET A 27 -3.07 -4.51 7.12
N MET A 28 -4.15 -5.08 7.65
CA MET A 28 -4.70 -6.35 7.15
C MET A 28 -5.05 -6.26 5.66
N ALA A 29 -5.69 -5.17 5.23
CA ALA A 29 -6.00 -4.94 3.83
C ALA A 29 -4.74 -4.84 2.96
N ALA A 30 -3.68 -4.20 3.47
CA ALA A 30 -2.39 -4.14 2.78
C ALA A 30 -1.79 -5.53 2.56
N TYR A 31 -1.71 -6.34 3.62
CA TYR A 31 -1.17 -7.70 3.51
C TYR A 31 -2.01 -8.59 2.60
N TYR A 32 -3.34 -8.46 2.67
CA TYR A 32 -4.22 -9.22 1.78
C TYR A 32 -3.91 -8.94 0.30
N VAL A 33 -3.80 -7.68 -0.11
CA VAL A 33 -3.50 -7.32 -1.51
C VAL A 33 -2.09 -7.75 -1.93
N ASN A 34 -1.12 -7.72 -1.00
CA ASN A 34 0.24 -8.17 -1.27
C ASN A 34 0.31 -9.69 -1.54
N ASP A 35 -0.48 -10.46 -0.79
CA ASP A 35 -0.34 -11.93 -0.79
C ASP A 35 -1.34 -12.63 -1.72
N VAL A 36 -2.43 -11.95 -2.13
CA VAL A 36 -3.47 -12.54 -3.00
C VAL A 36 -2.98 -12.89 -4.42
N MET A 37 -1.87 -12.31 -4.87
CA MET A 37 -1.31 -12.59 -6.20
C MET A 37 -0.57 -13.92 -6.28
N ALA A 38 0.02 -14.39 -5.18
CA ALA A 38 0.75 -15.65 -5.15
C ALA A 38 -0.11 -16.87 -5.56
N PRO A 39 -1.31 -17.09 -4.98
CA PRO A 39 -2.16 -18.22 -5.39
C PRO A 39 -2.75 -18.07 -6.79
N LEU A 40 -2.72 -16.87 -7.38
CA LEU A 40 -3.24 -16.62 -8.72
C LEU A 40 -2.19 -16.81 -9.81
N GLN A 41 -0.93 -17.09 -9.46
CA GLN A 41 0.15 -17.24 -10.43
C GLN A 41 -0.21 -18.23 -11.54
N GLU A 42 -0.66 -19.44 -11.20
CA GLU A 42 -1.05 -20.46 -12.18
C GLU A 42 -2.14 -19.94 -13.12
N MET A 43 -3.13 -19.22 -12.61
CA MET A 43 -4.19 -18.63 -13.43
C MET A 43 -3.67 -17.53 -14.38
N LEU A 44 -2.70 -16.72 -13.94
CA LEU A 44 -2.07 -15.69 -14.78
C LEU A 44 -1.25 -16.33 -15.90
N GLU A 45 -0.56 -17.44 -15.62
CA GLU A 45 0.22 -18.18 -16.62
C GLU A 45 -0.71 -18.89 -17.63
N GLU A 46 -1.74 -19.58 -17.16
CA GLU A 46 -2.65 -20.35 -18.03
C GLU A 46 -3.62 -19.47 -18.83
N GLN A 47 -4.21 -18.44 -18.22
CA GLN A 47 -5.29 -17.66 -18.83
C GLN A 47 -4.83 -16.36 -19.47
N LEU A 48 -3.76 -15.74 -18.95
CA LEU A 48 -3.21 -14.49 -19.50
C LEU A 48 -1.88 -14.70 -20.23
N GLY A 49 -1.37 -15.93 -20.25
CA GLY A 49 -0.12 -16.29 -20.89
C GLY A 49 1.07 -15.55 -20.29
N TRP A 50 1.01 -15.20 -19.00
CA TRP A 50 2.17 -14.60 -18.33
C TRP A 50 3.28 -15.64 -18.25
N SER A 51 4.50 -15.21 -18.46
CA SER A 51 5.70 -15.99 -18.19
C SER A 51 6.12 -15.87 -16.73
N GLY A 52 6.88 -16.84 -16.22
CA GLY A 52 7.44 -16.76 -14.87
C GLY A 52 8.34 -15.53 -14.65
N SER A 53 8.97 -15.00 -15.71
CA SER A 53 9.76 -13.76 -15.63
C SER A 53 8.88 -12.51 -15.57
N GLU A 54 7.72 -12.49 -16.25
CA GLU A 54 6.71 -11.44 -16.12
C GLU A 54 6.09 -11.41 -14.73
N PHE A 55 5.76 -12.58 -14.17
CA PHE A 55 5.30 -12.68 -12.79
C PHE A 55 6.37 -12.24 -11.79
N GLY A 56 7.63 -12.62 -12.01
CA GLY A 56 8.76 -12.16 -11.20
C GLY A 56 8.97 -10.64 -11.28
N PHE A 57 8.83 -10.06 -12.47
CA PHE A 57 8.90 -8.61 -12.66
C PHE A 57 7.76 -7.90 -11.93
N PHE A 58 6.52 -8.40 -12.09
CA PHE A 58 5.35 -7.89 -11.41
C PHE A 58 5.51 -7.92 -9.88
N THR A 59 5.87 -9.07 -9.29
CA THR A 59 6.03 -9.21 -7.84
C THR A 59 7.17 -8.37 -7.29
N GLY A 60 8.29 -8.30 -8.02
CA GLY A 60 9.44 -7.46 -7.66
C GLY A 60 9.14 -5.96 -7.67
N ALA A 61 8.12 -5.51 -8.41
CA ALA A 61 7.76 -4.11 -8.52
C ALA A 61 7.30 -3.49 -7.18
N TYR A 62 6.76 -4.27 -6.24
CA TYR A 62 6.35 -3.79 -4.92
C TYR A 62 7.43 -2.97 -4.21
N SER A 63 8.66 -3.52 -4.18
CA SER A 63 9.78 -2.92 -3.47
C SER A 63 10.53 -1.87 -4.29
N PHE A 64 10.27 -1.77 -5.59
CA PHE A 64 11.09 -0.99 -6.51
C PHE A 64 11.16 0.49 -6.13
N LEU A 65 10.02 1.18 -6.03
CA LEU A 65 10.02 2.60 -5.66
C LEU A 65 10.53 2.82 -4.22
N ASN A 66 10.25 1.89 -3.31
CA ASN A 66 10.65 1.99 -1.92
C ASN A 66 12.16 1.90 -1.72
N VAL A 67 12.82 1.01 -2.46
CA VAL A 67 14.26 0.78 -2.35
C VAL A 67 15.04 1.79 -3.21
N PHE A 68 14.68 1.95 -4.49
CA PHE A 68 15.50 2.71 -5.44
C PHE A 68 15.25 4.23 -5.39
N LEU A 69 14.03 4.67 -5.06
CA LEU A 69 13.73 6.10 -4.87
C LEU A 69 13.74 6.52 -3.40
N LEU A 70 14.17 5.62 -2.50
CA LEU A 70 14.23 5.87 -1.06
C LEU A 70 12.89 6.36 -0.49
N MET A 71 11.76 5.92 -1.07
CA MET A 71 10.43 6.38 -0.66
C MET A 71 10.11 6.07 0.80
N LEU A 72 10.80 5.08 1.40
CA LEU A 72 10.78 4.82 2.84
C LEU A 72 11.31 6.02 3.66
N ILE A 73 12.42 6.61 3.23
CA ILE A 73 13.01 7.79 3.88
C ILE A 73 12.07 8.98 3.70
N TRP A 74 11.54 9.18 2.50
CA TRP A 74 10.56 10.23 2.22
C TRP A 74 9.26 10.05 3.01
N GLY A 75 8.81 8.81 3.19
CA GLY A 75 7.64 8.46 4.00
C GLY A 75 7.82 8.89 5.46
N GLY A 76 8.96 8.56 6.06
CA GLY A 76 9.31 9.01 7.42
C GLY A 76 9.33 10.54 7.53
N PHE A 77 10.04 11.20 6.62
CA PHE A 77 10.11 12.67 6.57
C PHE A 77 8.73 13.33 6.42
N LEU A 78 7.87 12.78 5.55
CA LEU A 78 6.52 13.28 5.32
C LEU A 78 5.67 13.19 6.59
N ILE A 79 5.76 12.06 7.31
CA ILE A 79 5.06 11.85 8.59
C ILE A 79 5.55 12.83 9.67
N ASP A 80 6.83 13.17 9.67
CA ASP A 80 7.41 14.13 10.61
C ASP A 80 6.98 15.57 10.30
N ARG A 81 6.94 15.94 9.01
CA ARG A 81 6.62 17.31 8.59
C ARG A 81 5.12 17.61 8.56
N PHE A 82 4.31 16.70 8.02
CA PHE A 82 2.87 16.91 7.76
C PHE A 82 1.96 16.16 8.75
N GLY A 83 2.53 15.23 9.52
CA GLY A 83 1.84 14.53 10.59
C GLY A 83 1.05 13.30 10.14
N VAL A 84 0.74 12.45 11.13
CA VAL A 84 0.17 11.10 10.95
C VAL A 84 -1.19 11.07 10.23
N ARG A 85 -2.01 12.13 10.36
CA ARG A 85 -3.35 12.16 9.77
C ARG A 85 -3.33 12.38 8.27
N PHE A 86 -2.43 13.25 7.80
CA PHE A 86 -2.27 13.52 6.37
C PHE A 86 -1.63 12.31 5.70
N THR A 87 -0.51 11.84 6.25
CA THR A 87 0.24 10.73 5.67
C THR A 87 -0.53 9.42 5.67
N GLY A 88 -1.32 9.13 6.71
CA GLY A 88 -2.19 7.95 6.72
C GLY A 88 -3.26 7.98 5.63
N LYS A 89 -3.87 9.14 5.37
CA LYS A 89 -4.84 9.28 4.26
C LYS A 89 -4.17 9.14 2.89
N LEU A 90 -2.98 9.73 2.72
CA LEU A 90 -2.19 9.58 1.50
C LEU A 90 -1.83 8.10 1.25
N ALA A 91 -1.38 7.40 2.29
CA ALA A 91 -1.04 5.98 2.19
C ALA A 91 -2.21 5.13 1.70
N VAL A 92 -3.40 5.31 2.29
CA VAL A 92 -4.61 4.60 1.87
C VAL A 92 -5.01 4.96 0.43
N LEU A 93 -4.87 6.22 0.01
CA LEU A 93 -5.14 6.64 -1.37
C LEU A 93 -4.16 6.02 -2.36
N LEU A 94 -2.87 5.95 -2.01
CA LEU A 94 -1.84 5.31 -2.84
C LEU A 94 -2.07 3.81 -2.95
N MET A 95 -2.44 3.14 -1.85
CA MET A 95 -2.81 1.74 -1.87
C MET A 95 -4.03 1.50 -2.76
N ALA A 96 -5.14 2.18 -2.51
CA ALA A 96 -6.36 2.01 -3.30
C ALA A 96 -6.14 2.33 -4.78
N GLY A 97 -5.45 3.44 -5.09
CA GLY A 97 -5.11 3.82 -6.46
C GLY A 97 -4.18 2.80 -7.13
N GLY A 98 -3.14 2.35 -6.44
CA GLY A 98 -2.21 1.34 -6.94
C GLY A 98 -2.92 0.02 -7.24
N THR A 99 -3.78 -0.46 -6.34
CA THR A 99 -4.58 -1.67 -6.56
C THR A 99 -5.57 -1.51 -7.71
N LEU A 100 -6.18 -0.34 -7.91
CA LEU A 100 -7.06 -0.09 -9.05
C LEU A 100 -6.29 -0.14 -10.38
N VAL A 101 -5.10 0.45 -10.44
CA VAL A 101 -4.23 0.39 -11.63
C VAL A 101 -3.76 -1.04 -11.87
N GLN A 102 -3.40 -1.77 -10.81
CA GLN A 102 -3.05 -3.18 -10.88
C GLN A 102 -4.20 -4.01 -11.48
N TYR A 103 -5.41 -3.83 -10.94
CA TYR A 103 -6.61 -4.49 -11.42
C TYR A 103 -6.90 -4.17 -12.88
N TYR A 104 -6.75 -2.91 -13.29
CA TYR A 104 -6.90 -2.49 -14.68
C TYR A 104 -5.88 -3.19 -15.61
N GLY A 105 -4.61 -3.30 -15.19
CA GLY A 105 -3.58 -4.01 -15.94
C GLY A 105 -3.87 -5.51 -16.13
N ILE A 106 -4.39 -6.17 -15.10
CA ILE A 106 -4.70 -7.60 -15.14
C ILE A 106 -5.99 -7.89 -15.93
N THR A 107 -6.99 -7.00 -15.90
CA THR A 107 -8.32 -7.26 -16.47
C THR A 107 -8.54 -6.60 -17.83
N ALA A 108 -8.40 -5.27 -17.91
CA ALA A 108 -8.70 -4.52 -19.12
C ALA A 108 -7.61 -4.67 -20.19
N LEU A 109 -6.37 -4.95 -19.77
CA LEU A 109 -5.22 -5.12 -20.65
C LEU A 109 -4.76 -6.59 -20.77
N ALA A 110 -5.56 -7.53 -20.25
CA ALA A 110 -5.34 -8.97 -20.27
C ALA A 110 -4.93 -9.54 -21.64
N GLY A 111 -5.63 -9.12 -22.70
CA GLY A 111 -5.42 -9.59 -24.07
C GLY A 111 -4.53 -8.69 -24.93
N ASN A 112 -3.90 -7.68 -24.35
CA ASN A 112 -3.02 -6.80 -25.10
C ASN A 112 -1.61 -7.43 -25.20
N GLU A 113 -1.25 -7.86 -26.41
CA GLU A 113 0.05 -8.45 -26.72
C GLU A 113 1.15 -7.42 -27.05
N GLU A 114 0.81 -6.12 -27.08
CA GLU A 114 1.81 -5.07 -27.25
C GLU A 114 2.81 -5.08 -26.09
N LEU A 115 4.09 -4.94 -26.46
CA LEU A 115 5.20 -4.99 -25.52
C LEU A 115 5.66 -3.57 -25.16
N ILE A 116 5.77 -3.31 -23.86
CA ILE A 116 6.41 -2.12 -23.31
C ILE A 116 7.67 -2.59 -22.59
N PHE A 117 8.84 -2.11 -23.04
CA PHE A 117 10.14 -2.51 -22.51
C PHE A 117 10.37 -4.04 -22.48
N GLY A 118 9.77 -4.78 -23.41
CA GLY A 118 9.90 -6.23 -23.51
C GLY A 118 8.92 -7.04 -22.66
N TYR A 119 8.00 -6.38 -21.95
CA TYR A 119 6.94 -7.01 -21.16
C TYR A 119 5.57 -6.70 -21.76
N LYS A 120 4.59 -7.61 -21.63
CA LYS A 120 3.21 -7.31 -22.00
C LYS A 120 2.72 -6.03 -21.33
N THR A 121 1.98 -5.21 -22.07
CA THR A 121 1.45 -3.93 -21.58
C THR A 121 0.64 -4.12 -20.30
N GLY A 122 -0.17 -5.17 -20.21
CA GLY A 122 -0.92 -5.52 -18.99
C GLY A 122 -0.02 -5.81 -17.78
N VAL A 123 1.08 -6.56 -17.98
CA VAL A 123 2.08 -6.85 -16.95
C VAL A 123 2.75 -5.57 -16.48
N PHE A 124 3.18 -4.71 -17.41
CA PHE A 124 3.87 -3.47 -17.08
C PHE A 124 2.97 -2.51 -16.29
N VAL A 125 1.72 -2.34 -16.71
CA VAL A 125 0.73 -1.50 -16.00
C VAL A 125 0.39 -2.10 -14.64
N ALA A 126 0.23 -3.43 -14.56
CA ALA A 126 -0.02 -4.11 -13.30
C ALA A 126 1.14 -3.91 -12.31
N ALA A 127 2.37 -4.06 -12.79
CA ALA A 127 3.59 -3.85 -12.02
C ALA A 127 3.73 -2.39 -11.54
N ALA A 128 3.43 -1.42 -12.41
CA ALA A 128 3.45 -0.01 -12.05
C ALA A 128 2.43 0.31 -10.94
N GLY A 129 1.20 -0.19 -11.06
CA GLY A 129 0.17 -0.07 -10.03
C GLY A 129 0.61 -0.71 -8.71
N TYR A 130 1.18 -1.91 -8.77
CA TYR A 130 1.66 -2.64 -7.60
C TYR A 130 2.84 -1.94 -6.91
N SER A 131 3.69 -1.26 -7.66
CA SER A 131 4.76 -0.44 -7.10
C SER A 131 4.23 0.78 -6.34
N VAL A 132 3.22 1.47 -6.89
CA VAL A 132 2.54 2.57 -6.20
C VAL A 132 1.82 2.09 -4.93
N PHE A 133 1.17 0.92 -5.02
CA PHE A 133 0.59 0.26 -3.86
C PHE A 133 1.65 -0.01 -2.78
N GLY A 134 2.82 -0.53 -3.16
CA GLY A 134 3.94 -0.79 -2.25
C GLY A 134 4.41 0.47 -1.52
N VAL A 135 4.49 1.62 -2.19
CA VAL A 135 4.77 2.89 -1.51
C VAL A 135 3.71 3.21 -0.47
N GLY A 136 2.43 3.06 -0.83
CA GLY A 136 1.32 3.26 0.10
C GLY A 136 1.39 2.33 1.32
N ALA A 137 1.65 1.04 1.11
CA ALA A 137 1.73 0.02 2.15
C ALA A 137 2.86 0.29 3.15
N GLU A 138 4.05 0.65 2.66
CA GLU A 138 5.18 0.97 3.54
C GLU A 138 4.93 2.26 4.35
N VAL A 139 4.41 3.30 3.71
CA VAL A 139 4.04 4.55 4.38
C VAL A 139 2.94 4.32 5.43
N ALA A 140 1.98 3.42 5.15
CA ALA A 140 0.98 2.99 6.12
C ALA A 140 1.65 2.31 7.32
N GLY A 141 2.59 1.38 7.12
CA GLY A 141 3.30 0.68 8.20
C GLY A 141 4.06 1.62 9.16
N ILE A 142 4.78 2.61 8.62
CA ILE A 142 5.45 3.64 9.43
C ILE A 142 4.42 4.49 10.19
N THR A 143 3.32 4.86 9.53
CA THR A 143 2.25 5.66 10.14
C THR A 143 1.56 4.92 11.27
N VAL A 144 1.25 3.63 11.08
CA VAL A 144 0.65 2.72 12.08
C VAL A 144 1.49 2.69 13.35
N THR A 145 2.79 2.45 13.19
CA THR A 145 3.73 2.37 14.31
C THR A 145 3.73 3.67 15.13
N LYS A 146 3.73 4.83 14.44
CA LYS A 146 3.68 6.15 15.09
C LYS A 146 2.32 6.43 15.74
N ILE A 147 1.21 5.95 15.16
CA ILE A 147 -0.12 6.05 15.76
C ILE A 147 -0.17 5.24 17.04
N ILE A 148 0.24 3.97 17.04
CA ILE A 148 0.22 3.12 18.22
C ILE A 148 1.03 3.76 19.36
N ALA A 149 2.27 4.19 19.08
CA ALA A 149 3.11 4.88 20.06
C ALA A 149 2.49 6.20 20.58
N ARG A 150 1.66 6.88 19.78
CA ARG A 150 0.93 8.10 20.18
C ARG A 150 -0.39 7.84 20.88
N TRP A 151 -0.95 6.64 20.81
CA TRP A 151 -2.24 6.30 21.44
C TRP A 151 -2.06 5.44 22.71
N PHE A 152 -0.95 4.71 22.86
CA PHE A 152 -0.67 3.80 23.99
C PHE A 152 0.67 4.11 24.70
N LYS A 153 0.76 5.28 25.33
CA LYS A 153 1.86 5.74 26.19
C LYS A 153 1.38 5.53 27.61
#